data_AF-A0A078IZM7-F1
#
_entry.id   AF-A0A078IZM7-F1
#
_cell.length_a   1.000
_cell.length_b   1.000
_cell.length_c   1.000
_cell.angle_alpha   90.00
_cell.angle_beta   90.00
_cell.angle_gamma   90.00
#
_symmetry.space_group_name_H-M   'P 1'
#
loop_
_entity.id
_entity.type
_entity.pdbx_description
1 polymer ?
#
loop_
_entity_poly.entity_id
_entity_poly.type
_entity_poly.pdbx_seq_one_letter_code
_entity_poly.pdbx_strand_id
1 'polypeptide(L)'
;MGEAAEQARDCAFHVTTTRKQLITAALPLQDHWLPLSNLDLILPPVHVSVCFCYKKPRNMTNSMAHETLKTALAETLVSYYAFAGEIVTNPTGEPEILCNNRGVDFMEAGADVDLRELNLYDPDESIVKLVPIKKHGVIAIQLTQLKCGSIVVGCTFDHRVADAYSMNMFLVSWAEISRPDVHTCHFLAPSARNYQSRHGSKRRTKLESFSAFLWKLVAKHAATDPVPSKNSKLGIVVDGRRRVMEQEKNTYFGNVLSIPFGGQKIDDLVNKPLSWVTEVVHRFLESSVTKEHFLNLIDWVETRRPTPTVSRIYSTGSEDGPAFVVSSGRSFPVTQVDFGWGSPVFGSYHFPWGGNAGYVMPMPSSVEDGDWMVYLHLTKGQLKFIEEEASQVLKPIDNNYLKI
;
A
#
# COMPACT_ATOMS: atom_id res chain seq x y z
N MET A 1 -23.19 -23.54 19.28
CA MET A 1 -22.82 -23.28 20.68
C MET A 1 -21.34 -23.57 20.82
N GLY A 2 -20.58 -22.52 21.05
CA GLY A 2 -19.13 -22.49 21.11
C GLY A 2 -18.70 -21.04 21.32
N GLU A 3 -19.39 -20.37 22.25
CA GLU A 3 -18.93 -19.11 22.83
C GLU A 3 -17.84 -19.43 23.86
N ALA A 4 -16.97 -18.44 24.07
CA ALA A 4 -15.93 -18.37 25.10
C ALA A 4 -14.62 -19.13 24.81
N ALA A 5 -13.75 -18.51 24.00
CA ALA A 5 -12.34 -18.26 24.35
C ALA A 5 -11.63 -17.48 23.23
N GLU A 6 -12.01 -16.23 23.00
CA GLU A 6 -11.05 -15.25 22.47
C GLU A 6 -10.66 -14.39 23.66
N GLN A 7 -9.61 -14.83 24.36
CA GLN A 7 -8.99 -14.09 25.44
C GLN A 7 -8.75 -12.67 24.96
N ALA A 8 -9.32 -11.71 25.69
CA ALA A 8 -8.99 -10.31 25.59
C ALA A 8 -7.46 -10.19 25.61
N ARG A 9 -6.87 -9.92 24.45
CA ARG A 9 -5.53 -9.35 24.40
C ARG A 9 -5.66 -8.04 25.17
N ASP A 10 -4.91 -7.91 26.26
CA ASP A 10 -4.90 -6.73 27.10
C ASP A 10 -4.74 -5.50 26.20
N CYS A 11 -5.77 -4.67 26.09
CA CYS A 11 -5.77 -3.56 25.13
C CYS A 11 -4.81 -2.49 25.66
N ALA A 12 -3.63 -2.35 25.04
CA ALA A 12 -2.66 -1.31 25.38
C ALA A 12 -3.24 0.12 25.29
N PHE A 13 -4.27 0.33 24.46
CA PHE A 13 -5.06 1.57 24.36
C PHE A 13 -6.40 1.35 23.63
N HIS A 14 -7.31 2.31 23.80
CA HIS A 14 -8.66 2.37 23.22
C HIS A 14 -8.79 3.55 22.25
N VAL A 15 -9.44 3.30 21.11
CA VAL A 15 -9.82 4.34 20.15
C VAL A 15 -11.33 4.53 20.23
N THR A 16 -11.77 5.76 20.52
CA THR A 16 -13.19 6.12 20.62
C THR A 16 -13.55 7.05 19.49
N THR A 17 -14.43 6.62 18.57
CA THR A 17 -15.00 7.50 17.56
C THR A 17 -15.96 8.49 18.22
N THR A 18 -15.69 9.78 18.06
CA THR A 18 -16.48 10.88 18.66
C THR A 18 -17.50 11.44 17.68
N ARG A 19 -17.19 11.43 16.38
CA ARG A 19 -18.08 11.94 15.33
C ARG A 19 -17.91 11.12 14.04
N LYS A 20 -19.02 10.97 13.32
CA LYS A 20 -19.06 10.43 11.96
C LYS A 20 -19.82 11.40 11.06
N GLN A 21 -19.26 11.68 9.90
CA GLN A 21 -19.86 12.56 8.91
C GLN A 21 -19.63 11.98 7.52
N LEU A 22 -20.59 12.19 6.63
CA LEU A 22 -20.45 11.87 5.22
C LEU A 22 -19.95 13.12 4.49
N ILE A 23 -18.81 13.02 3.81
CA ILE A 23 -18.23 14.13 3.05
C ILE A 23 -18.42 13.86 1.56
N THR A 24 -19.24 14.68 0.91
CA THR A 24 -19.51 14.61 -0.52
C THR A 24 -18.59 15.56 -1.28
N ALA A 25 -18.46 15.37 -2.60
CA ALA A 25 -17.79 16.34 -3.45
C ALA A 25 -18.46 17.72 -3.35
N ALA A 26 -17.65 18.78 -3.40
CA ALA A 26 -18.09 20.16 -3.24
C ALA A 26 -18.95 20.67 -4.41
N LEU A 27 -18.86 20.03 -5.58
CA LEU A 27 -19.65 20.35 -6.77
C LEU A 27 -20.67 19.25 -7.06
N PRO A 28 -21.86 19.58 -7.61
CA PRO A 28 -22.80 18.59 -8.09
C PRO A 28 -22.15 17.68 -9.13
N LEU A 29 -22.35 16.38 -8.97
CA LEU A 29 -21.90 15.36 -9.91
C LEU A 29 -23.12 14.67 -10.51
N GLN A 30 -23.07 14.37 -11.81
CA GLN A 30 -24.09 13.54 -12.45
C GLN A 30 -23.78 12.07 -12.20
N ASP A 31 -24.81 11.33 -11.83
CA ASP A 31 -24.73 9.88 -11.68
C ASP A 31 -24.29 9.23 -12.98
N HIS A 32 -23.21 8.46 -12.90
CA HIS A 32 -22.74 7.64 -14.00
C HIS A 32 -21.99 6.43 -13.46
N TRP A 33 -21.78 5.45 -14.33
CA TRP A 33 -21.11 4.20 -14.01
C TRP A 33 -19.74 4.17 -14.69
N LEU A 34 -18.71 3.85 -13.92
CA LEU A 34 -17.39 3.54 -14.47
C LEU A 34 -17.19 2.03 -14.44
N PRO A 35 -17.06 1.36 -15.61
CA PRO A 35 -16.70 -0.04 -15.63
C PRO A 35 -15.28 -0.22 -15.11
N LEU A 36 -15.05 -1.29 -14.35
CA LEU A 36 -13.69 -1.68 -13.99
C LEU A 36 -12.93 -2.21 -15.22
N SER A 37 -11.67 -1.78 -15.36
CA SER A 37 -10.80 -2.27 -16.41
C SER A 37 -10.38 -3.71 -16.15
N ASN A 38 -9.84 -4.36 -17.18
CA ASN A 38 -9.30 -5.70 -17.04
C ASN A 38 -8.16 -5.79 -16.01
N LEU A 39 -7.40 -4.70 -15.80
CA LEU A 39 -6.33 -4.65 -14.80
C LEU A 39 -6.85 -4.39 -13.38
N ASP A 40 -8.06 -3.85 -13.22
CA ASP A 40 -8.75 -3.77 -11.93
C ASP A 40 -9.30 -5.14 -11.51
N LEU A 41 -9.79 -5.92 -12.49
CA LEU A 41 -10.44 -7.23 -12.26
C LEU A 41 -9.49 -8.39 -11.96
N ILE A 42 -8.18 -8.21 -12.13
CA ILE A 42 -7.15 -9.22 -11.75
C ILE A 42 -6.70 -9.11 -10.29
N LEU A 43 -7.20 -8.10 -9.58
CA LEU A 43 -6.85 -7.83 -8.20
C LEU A 43 -7.97 -8.36 -7.29
N PRO A 44 -7.62 -9.02 -6.18
CA PRO A 44 -8.63 -9.49 -5.24
C PRO A 44 -9.38 -8.29 -4.62
N PRO A 45 -10.66 -8.46 -4.22
CA PRO A 45 -11.46 -7.41 -3.57
C PRO A 45 -10.98 -7.20 -2.13
N VAL A 46 -9.81 -6.57 -1.99
CA VAL A 46 -9.18 -6.28 -0.70
C VAL A 46 -9.33 -4.81 -0.35
N HIS A 47 -9.52 -4.55 0.94
CA HIS A 47 -9.41 -3.21 1.48
C HIS A 47 -7.96 -2.97 1.88
N VAL A 48 -7.39 -1.87 1.38
CA VAL A 48 -6.04 -1.45 1.71
C VAL A 48 -6.11 -0.19 2.55
N SER A 49 -5.39 -0.20 3.67
CA SER A 49 -5.27 0.95 4.56
C SER A 49 -3.93 1.65 4.39
N VAL A 50 -3.94 2.95 4.60
CA VAL A 50 -2.75 3.81 4.67
C VAL A 50 -2.88 4.69 5.90
N CYS A 51 -1.79 4.86 6.63
CA CYS A 51 -1.76 5.57 7.89
C CYS A 51 -0.61 6.57 7.88
N PHE A 52 -0.83 7.79 8.36
CA PHE A 52 0.17 8.83 8.57
C PHE A 52 0.09 9.36 10.01
N CYS A 53 1.22 9.41 10.70
CA CYS A 53 1.33 9.94 12.05
C CYS A 53 2.03 11.30 12.01
N TYR A 54 1.42 12.30 12.64
CA TYR A 54 1.91 13.68 12.72
C TYR A 54 2.15 14.05 14.18
N LYS A 55 3.23 14.79 14.43
CA LYS A 55 3.43 15.46 15.73
C LYS A 55 2.33 16.49 15.95
N LYS A 56 2.11 16.84 17.22
CA LYS A 56 1.17 17.89 17.61
C LYS A 56 1.40 19.19 16.79
N PRO A 57 0.40 19.66 16.02
CA PRO A 57 0.50 20.92 15.29
C PRO A 57 0.73 22.10 16.25
N ARG A 58 1.69 22.98 15.96
CA ARG A 58 2.11 24.06 16.89
C ARG A 58 1.11 25.21 17.01
N ASN A 59 0.35 25.51 15.95
CA ASN A 59 -0.51 26.71 15.86
C ASN A 59 -1.94 26.38 15.39
N MET A 60 -2.41 25.16 15.58
CA MET A 60 -3.74 24.74 15.13
C MET A 60 -4.50 24.01 16.23
N THR A 61 -5.77 24.39 16.43
CA THR A 61 -6.69 23.61 17.25
C THR A 61 -7.18 22.39 16.47
N ASN A 62 -7.57 21.34 17.18
CA ASN A 62 -8.08 20.13 16.55
C ASN A 62 -9.33 20.41 15.71
N SER A 63 -10.22 21.27 16.20
CA SER A 63 -11.41 21.66 15.45
C SER A 63 -11.06 22.31 14.11
N MET A 64 -10.03 23.18 14.08
CA MET A 64 -9.59 23.79 12.82
C MET A 64 -8.98 22.73 11.89
N ALA A 65 -8.12 21.85 12.41
CA ALA A 65 -7.55 20.75 11.64
C ALA A 65 -8.63 19.86 11.00
N HIS A 66 -9.68 19.51 11.75
CA HIS A 66 -10.78 18.67 11.28
C HIS A 66 -11.58 19.36 10.16
N GLU A 67 -11.97 20.63 10.34
CA GLU A 67 -12.74 21.37 9.34
C GLU A 67 -11.95 21.66 8.07
N THR A 68 -10.66 21.99 8.19
CA THR A 68 -9.76 22.18 7.04
C THR A 68 -9.67 20.89 6.22
N LEU A 69 -9.47 19.73 6.87
CA LEU A 69 -9.39 18.45 6.17
C LEU A 69 -10.68 18.06 5.48
N LYS A 70 -11.83 18.26 6.13
CA LYS A 70 -13.16 17.96 5.56
C LYS A 70 -13.46 18.85 4.35
N THR A 71 -13.16 20.13 4.43
CA THR A 71 -13.34 21.09 3.32
C THR A 71 -12.44 20.71 2.15
N ALA A 72 -11.15 20.47 2.41
CA ALA A 72 -10.20 20.05 1.37
C ALA A 72 -10.58 18.70 0.75
N LEU A 73 -11.13 17.78 1.55
CA LEU A 73 -11.62 16.49 1.05
C LEU A 73 -12.78 16.70 0.06
N ALA A 74 -13.77 17.52 0.42
CA ALA A 74 -14.89 17.83 -0.46
C ALA A 74 -14.43 18.42 -1.81
N GLU A 75 -13.45 19.32 -1.80
CA GLU A 75 -12.85 19.88 -3.02
C GLU A 75 -12.05 18.84 -3.81
N THR A 76 -11.25 18.00 -3.14
CA THR A 76 -10.46 16.94 -3.77
C THR A 76 -11.37 15.93 -4.48
N LEU A 77 -12.49 15.58 -3.87
CA LEU A 77 -13.47 14.63 -4.43
C LEU A 77 -14.12 15.12 -5.73
N VAL A 78 -13.99 16.41 -6.10
CA VAL A 78 -14.39 16.88 -7.43
C VAL A 78 -13.54 16.23 -8.53
N SER A 79 -12.23 16.15 -8.33
CA SER A 79 -11.30 15.52 -9.29
C SER A 79 -11.21 14.00 -9.11
N TYR A 80 -11.40 13.53 -7.89
CA TYR A 80 -11.33 12.12 -7.51
C TYR A 80 -12.71 11.54 -7.17
N TYR A 81 -13.71 11.87 -7.98
CA TYR A 81 -15.12 11.57 -7.73
C TYR A 81 -15.44 10.08 -7.57
N ALA A 82 -14.64 9.19 -8.18
CA ALA A 82 -14.78 7.74 -8.02
C ALA A 82 -14.68 7.32 -6.55
N PHE A 83 -13.90 8.04 -5.73
CA PHE A 83 -13.81 7.80 -4.29
C PHE A 83 -15.08 8.19 -3.51
N ALA A 84 -15.89 9.12 -4.03
CA ALA A 84 -17.20 9.44 -3.48
C ALA A 84 -18.31 8.52 -4.00
N GLY A 85 -17.99 7.50 -4.80
CA GLY A 85 -18.95 6.53 -5.33
C GLY A 85 -19.11 5.27 -4.48
N GLU A 86 -19.73 4.27 -5.10
CA GLU A 86 -19.98 2.95 -4.51
C GLU A 86 -19.65 1.84 -5.52
N ILE A 87 -19.16 0.70 -5.03
CA ILE A 87 -19.05 -0.50 -5.86
C ILE A 87 -20.41 -1.15 -5.95
N VAL A 88 -20.93 -1.28 -7.16
CA VAL A 88 -22.17 -1.98 -7.48
C VAL A 88 -21.90 -3.14 -8.43
N THR A 89 -22.86 -4.04 -8.55
CA THR A 89 -22.79 -5.17 -9.48
C THR A 89 -23.67 -4.88 -10.69
N ASN A 90 -23.10 -4.95 -11.88
CA ASN A 90 -23.82 -4.72 -13.13
C ASN A 90 -24.69 -5.95 -13.50
N PRO A 91 -25.54 -5.87 -14.55
CA PRO A 91 -26.38 -6.99 -14.98
C PRO A 91 -25.63 -8.25 -15.43
N THR A 92 -24.33 -8.15 -15.78
CA THR A 92 -23.48 -9.30 -16.14
C THR A 92 -22.78 -9.92 -14.94
N GLY A 93 -23.00 -9.39 -13.72
CA GLY A 93 -22.41 -9.89 -12.48
C GLY A 93 -21.04 -9.31 -12.15
N GLU A 94 -20.56 -8.32 -12.92
CA GLU A 94 -19.25 -7.71 -12.72
C GLU A 94 -19.34 -6.45 -11.83
N PRO A 95 -18.28 -6.17 -11.05
CA PRO A 95 -18.20 -4.93 -10.29
C PRO A 95 -17.99 -3.71 -11.21
N GLU A 96 -18.70 -2.64 -10.91
CA GLU A 96 -18.52 -1.30 -11.51
C GLU A 96 -18.65 -0.23 -10.42
N ILE A 97 -18.15 0.97 -10.70
CA ILE A 97 -18.23 2.10 -9.77
C ILE A 97 -19.45 2.95 -10.14
N LEU A 98 -20.46 2.99 -9.28
CA LEU A 98 -21.52 3.98 -9.35
C LEU A 98 -20.99 5.29 -8.76
N CYS A 99 -20.74 6.27 -9.63
CA CYS A 99 -20.31 7.61 -9.27
C CYS A 99 -21.53 8.49 -8.97
N ASN A 100 -22.18 8.24 -7.83
CA ASN A 100 -23.40 8.91 -7.37
C ASN A 100 -23.15 9.98 -6.29
N ASN A 101 -21.89 10.34 -6.04
CA ASN A 101 -21.48 11.24 -4.97
C ASN A 101 -22.06 10.86 -3.58
N ARG A 102 -22.21 9.55 -3.31
CA ARG A 102 -22.58 9.03 -1.98
C ARG A 102 -21.69 9.62 -0.89
N GLY A 103 -20.42 9.87 -1.20
CA GLY A 103 -19.47 10.52 -0.31
C GLY A 103 -18.64 9.55 0.53
N VAL A 104 -17.70 10.12 1.27
CA VAL A 104 -16.70 9.42 2.06
C VAL A 104 -17.10 9.42 3.52
N ASP A 105 -17.10 8.23 4.14
CA ASP A 105 -17.28 8.14 5.58
C ASP A 105 -16.05 8.73 6.29
N PHE A 106 -16.24 9.88 6.95
CA PHE A 106 -15.22 10.60 7.69
C PHE A 106 -15.46 10.46 9.19
N MET A 107 -14.51 9.88 9.90
CA MET A 107 -14.57 9.61 11.33
C MET A 107 -13.58 10.49 12.08
N GLU A 108 -14.04 11.13 13.15
CA GLU A 108 -13.19 11.79 14.13
C GLU A 108 -13.11 10.87 15.35
N ALA A 109 -11.90 10.64 15.86
CA ALA A 109 -11.66 9.74 16.98
C ALA A 109 -10.62 10.30 17.95
N GLY A 110 -10.67 9.86 19.20
CA GLY A 110 -9.63 10.05 20.20
C GLY A 110 -9.02 8.71 20.60
N ALA A 111 -7.71 8.68 20.84
CA ALA A 111 -7.01 7.53 21.40
C ALA A 111 -6.29 7.92 22.69
N ASP A 112 -6.44 7.10 23.74
CA ASP A 112 -5.89 7.31 25.08
C ASP A 112 -4.41 6.88 25.21
N VAL A 113 -3.62 7.11 24.15
CA VAL A 113 -2.21 6.72 24.01
C VAL A 113 -1.39 7.88 23.47
N ASP A 114 -0.13 7.98 23.88
CA ASP A 114 0.82 8.92 23.29
C ASP A 114 1.47 8.35 22.02
N LEU A 115 1.88 9.23 21.09
CA LEU A 115 2.53 8.83 19.84
C LEU A 115 3.75 7.91 20.05
N ARG A 116 4.53 8.14 21.12
CA ARG A 116 5.72 7.34 21.46
C ARG A 116 5.38 5.95 22.02
N GLU A 117 4.14 5.75 22.46
CA GLU A 117 3.68 4.49 23.02
C GLU A 117 3.04 3.59 21.96
N LEU A 118 2.87 4.09 20.72
CA LEU A 118 2.42 3.26 19.61
C LEU A 118 3.50 2.24 19.22
N ASN A 119 3.11 0.97 19.15
CA ASN A 119 3.94 -0.07 18.55
C ASN A 119 3.87 0.04 17.02
N LEU A 120 4.71 0.91 16.44
CA LEU A 120 4.83 1.09 14.99
C LEU A 120 5.62 -0.04 14.30
N TYR A 121 6.27 -0.90 15.09
CA TYR A 121 6.92 -2.12 14.62
C TYR A 121 5.91 -3.23 14.31
N ASP A 122 4.83 -3.35 15.10
CA ASP A 122 3.72 -4.28 14.86
C ASP A 122 2.44 -3.52 14.45
N PRO A 123 2.19 -3.36 13.14
CA PRO A 123 0.99 -2.71 12.63
C PRO A 123 -0.33 -3.35 13.08
N ASP A 124 -0.34 -4.66 13.36
CA ASP A 124 -1.56 -5.37 13.80
C ASP A 124 -1.90 -5.10 15.27
N GLU A 125 -0.98 -4.49 16.03
CA GLU A 125 -1.26 -4.04 17.40
C GLU A 125 -1.79 -2.60 17.43
N SER A 126 -1.09 -1.68 16.75
CA SER A 126 -1.38 -0.24 16.83
C SER A 126 -2.08 0.32 15.59
N ILE A 127 -1.54 0.10 14.39
CA ILE A 127 -2.04 0.75 13.16
C ILE A 127 -3.45 0.28 12.82
N VAL A 128 -3.75 -1.01 12.99
CA VAL A 128 -5.09 -1.57 12.71
C VAL A 128 -6.21 -0.88 13.50
N LYS A 129 -5.92 -0.33 14.68
CA LYS A 129 -6.89 0.41 15.51
C LYS A 129 -7.08 1.87 15.05
N LEU A 130 -6.10 2.41 14.32
CA LEU A 130 -6.02 3.83 13.92
C LEU A 130 -6.48 4.07 12.48
N VAL A 131 -6.71 3.01 11.70
CA VAL A 131 -7.28 3.06 10.35
C VAL A 131 -8.78 2.70 10.38
N PRO A 132 -9.61 3.27 9.50
CA PRO A 132 -11.03 3.01 9.51
C PRO A 132 -11.38 1.62 8.96
N ILE A 133 -12.38 0.98 9.55
CA ILE A 133 -13.04 -0.18 8.93
C ILE A 133 -14.04 0.34 7.89
N LYS A 134 -13.71 0.20 6.60
CA LYS A 134 -14.60 0.61 5.50
C LYS A 134 -15.81 -0.32 5.40
N LYS A 135 -17.00 0.19 5.75
CA LYS A 135 -18.28 -0.53 5.62
C LYS A 135 -19.03 -0.25 4.33
N HIS A 136 -18.94 0.99 3.83
CA HIS A 136 -19.69 1.48 2.67
C HIS A 136 -18.76 2.31 1.77
N GLY A 137 -19.23 2.60 0.56
CA GLY A 137 -18.48 3.41 -0.41
C GLY A 137 -17.14 2.79 -0.83
N VAL A 138 -16.37 3.58 -1.56
CA VAL A 138 -15.05 3.18 -2.06
C VAL A 138 -13.93 3.44 -1.06
N ILE A 139 -13.99 4.53 -0.29
CA ILE A 139 -12.99 4.90 0.72
C ILE A 139 -13.66 5.36 2.02
N ALA A 140 -13.00 5.10 3.15
CA ALA A 140 -13.31 5.67 4.45
C ALA A 140 -12.06 6.31 5.05
N ILE A 141 -12.23 7.36 5.84
CA ILE A 141 -11.15 8.16 6.43
C ILE A 141 -11.40 8.32 7.93
N GLN A 142 -10.37 8.12 8.73
CA GLN A 142 -10.39 8.36 10.18
C GLN A 142 -9.26 9.32 10.56
N LEU A 143 -9.64 10.35 11.30
CA LEU A 143 -8.74 11.29 11.93
C LEU A 143 -8.74 11.02 13.43
N THR A 144 -7.62 10.53 13.94
CA THR A 144 -7.48 10.13 15.34
C THR A 144 -6.54 11.09 16.07
N GLN A 145 -7.04 11.78 17.10
CA GLN A 145 -6.21 12.56 17.99
C GLN A 145 -5.67 11.69 19.13
N LEU A 146 -4.37 11.69 19.31
CA LEU A 146 -3.68 11.00 20.40
C LEU A 146 -3.68 11.85 21.69
N LYS A 147 -3.44 11.22 22.84
CA LYS A 147 -3.40 11.87 24.16
C LYS A 147 -2.39 13.02 24.22
N CYS A 148 -1.22 12.86 23.61
CA CYS A 148 -0.19 13.91 23.50
C CYS A 148 -0.54 15.04 22.52
N GLY A 149 -1.70 15.00 21.86
CA GLY A 149 -2.14 15.96 20.85
C GLY A 149 -1.57 15.73 19.45
N SER A 150 -0.81 14.65 19.25
CA SER A 150 -0.43 14.17 17.92
C SER A 150 -1.66 13.69 17.15
N ILE A 151 -1.58 13.67 15.82
CA ILE A 151 -2.71 13.34 14.95
C ILE A 151 -2.32 12.17 14.06
N VAL A 152 -3.25 11.23 13.89
CA VAL A 152 -3.11 10.10 12.96
C VAL A 152 -4.21 10.21 11.90
N VAL A 153 -3.80 10.20 10.62
CA VAL A 153 -4.71 10.16 9.47
C VAL A 153 -4.67 8.75 8.89
N GLY A 154 -5.77 8.02 9.03
CA GLY A 154 -5.95 6.69 8.46
C GLY A 154 -6.96 6.71 7.32
N CYS A 155 -6.65 6.10 6.18
CA CYS A 155 -7.58 5.90 5.08
C CYS A 155 -7.66 4.41 4.75
N THR A 156 -8.85 3.91 4.40
CA THR A 156 -9.06 2.53 3.95
C THR A 156 -9.92 2.54 2.71
N PHE A 157 -9.43 1.97 1.61
CA PHE A 157 -10.08 2.01 0.29
C PHE A 157 -10.17 0.64 -0.37
N ASP A 158 -11.12 0.47 -1.31
CA ASP A 158 -11.24 -0.72 -2.14
C ASP A 158 -10.16 -0.74 -3.22
N HIS A 159 -9.25 -1.71 -3.16
CA HIS A 159 -8.08 -1.77 -4.06
C HIS A 159 -8.46 -2.01 -5.53
N ARG A 160 -9.70 -2.45 -5.81
CA ARG A 160 -10.19 -2.56 -7.20
C ARG A 160 -10.38 -1.21 -7.86
N VAL A 161 -10.44 -0.11 -7.10
CA VAL A 161 -10.64 1.24 -7.65
C VAL A 161 -9.32 1.97 -7.87
N ALA A 162 -8.29 1.67 -7.09
CA ALA A 162 -7.00 2.37 -7.19
C ALA A 162 -5.85 1.46 -6.78
N ASP A 163 -4.73 1.55 -7.49
CA ASP A 163 -3.45 1.08 -6.96
C ASP A 163 -2.78 2.14 -6.08
N ALA A 164 -1.64 1.79 -5.50
CA ALA A 164 -0.87 2.71 -4.66
C ALA A 164 -0.48 4.01 -5.40
N TYR A 165 -0.24 3.99 -6.72
CA TYR A 165 0.07 5.22 -7.46
C TYR A 165 -1.13 6.17 -7.47
N SER A 166 -2.32 5.65 -7.80
CA SER A 166 -3.55 6.44 -7.81
C SER A 166 -3.96 6.91 -6.42
N MET A 167 -3.81 6.07 -5.39
CA MET A 167 -4.05 6.49 -4.00
C MET A 167 -3.08 7.60 -3.56
N ASN A 168 -1.80 7.50 -3.91
CA ASN A 168 -0.81 8.53 -3.59
C ASN A 168 -1.13 9.87 -4.26
N MET A 169 -1.62 9.87 -5.51
CA MET A 169 -2.07 11.11 -6.18
C MET A 169 -3.18 11.79 -5.39
N PHE A 170 -4.20 11.02 -4.96
CA PHE A 170 -5.29 11.54 -4.14
C PHE A 170 -4.79 12.12 -2.80
N LEU A 171 -3.93 11.40 -2.08
CA LEU A 171 -3.39 11.85 -0.80
C LEU A 171 -2.58 13.14 -0.92
N VAL A 172 -1.76 13.26 -1.97
CA VAL A 172 -0.97 14.47 -2.22
C VAL A 172 -1.90 15.63 -2.60
N SER A 173 -2.84 15.44 -3.52
CA SER A 173 -3.82 16.48 -3.88
C SER A 173 -4.64 16.94 -2.67
N TRP A 174 -5.07 16.00 -1.83
CA TRP A 174 -5.81 16.33 -0.61
C TRP A 174 -4.97 17.17 0.36
N ALA A 175 -3.69 16.81 0.54
CA ALA A 175 -2.76 17.57 1.36
C ALA A 175 -2.47 18.96 0.79
N GLU A 176 -2.26 19.08 -0.52
CA GLU A 176 -2.03 20.36 -1.20
C GLU A 176 -3.22 21.31 -1.06
N ILE A 177 -4.44 20.82 -1.31
CA ILE A 177 -5.67 21.61 -1.21
C ILE A 177 -5.95 22.05 0.24
N SER A 178 -5.54 21.27 1.25
CA SER A 178 -5.74 21.62 2.66
C SER A 178 -4.92 22.81 3.14
N ARG A 179 -3.89 23.24 2.40
CA ARG A 179 -3.03 24.34 2.83
C ARG A 179 -3.66 25.69 2.48
N PRO A 180 -3.83 26.59 3.45
CA PRO A 180 -4.18 27.98 3.14
C PRO A 180 -3.02 28.59 2.32
N ASP A 181 -3.34 29.20 1.17
CA ASP A 181 -2.46 30.02 0.31
C ASP A 181 -1.78 29.39 -0.94
N VAL A 182 -2.31 28.35 -1.59
CA VAL A 182 -1.75 27.88 -2.88
C VAL A 182 -2.76 27.96 -4.03
N HIS A 183 -2.62 28.99 -4.87
CA HIS A 183 -3.12 28.90 -6.25
C HIS A 183 -2.34 27.83 -7.01
N THR A 184 -3.04 26.82 -7.51
CA THR A 184 -2.47 25.74 -8.30
C THR A 184 -1.95 26.29 -9.64
N CYS A 185 -0.63 26.39 -9.80
CA CYS A 185 0.03 26.70 -11.07
C CYS A 185 0.99 25.56 -11.43
N HIS A 186 0.77 24.92 -12.58
CA HIS A 186 1.66 23.89 -13.11
C HIS A 186 2.91 24.53 -13.70
N PHE A 187 4.09 24.22 -13.15
CA PHE A 187 5.38 24.53 -13.76
C PHE A 187 6.04 23.25 -14.31
N LEU A 188 6.60 23.35 -15.51
CA LEU A 188 7.34 22.27 -16.16
C LEU A 188 8.80 22.32 -15.68
N ALA A 189 9.25 21.30 -14.95
CA ALA A 189 10.66 21.09 -14.62
C ALA A 189 11.24 20.01 -15.55
N PRO A 190 12.08 20.36 -16.55
CA PRO A 190 12.84 19.37 -17.29
C PRO A 190 13.72 18.57 -16.32
N SER A 191 13.82 17.27 -16.53
CA SER A 191 14.51 16.34 -15.64
C SER A 191 15.91 16.84 -15.24
N ALA A 192 16.18 16.93 -13.93
CA ALA A 192 17.54 16.95 -13.40
C ALA A 192 18.20 15.58 -13.66
N ARG A 193 18.61 15.34 -14.91
CA ARG A 193 19.66 14.37 -15.20
C ARG A 193 20.95 15.00 -14.70
N ASN A 194 21.43 14.63 -13.52
CA ASN A 194 22.86 14.53 -13.23
C ASN A 194 23.13 13.67 -12.00
N TYR A 195 24.17 12.84 -12.11
CA TYR A 195 24.67 11.79 -11.22
C TYR A 195 24.10 10.37 -11.41
N GLN A 196 24.33 9.81 -12.59
CA GLN A 196 24.74 8.41 -12.71
C GLN A 196 25.92 8.31 -13.68
N SER A 197 27.12 8.14 -13.15
CA SER A 197 28.28 7.69 -13.91
C SER A 197 28.06 6.23 -14.31
N ARG A 198 28.16 5.92 -15.61
CA ARG A 198 28.23 4.55 -16.11
C ARG A 198 29.60 3.97 -15.80
N HIS A 199 29.64 2.73 -15.29
CA HIS A 199 30.73 1.80 -15.59
C HIS A 199 30.19 0.37 -15.69
N GLY A 200 30.72 -0.36 -16.68
CA GLY A 200 30.32 -1.70 -17.07
C GLY A 200 30.56 -2.75 -16.00
N SER A 201 29.44 -3.23 -15.45
CA SER A 201 29.06 -4.63 -15.23
C SER A 201 27.53 -4.61 -15.16
N LYS A 202 26.79 -5.67 -15.54
CA LYS A 202 25.31 -5.65 -15.52
C LYS A 202 24.81 -5.53 -14.07
N ARG A 203 24.70 -4.30 -13.54
CA ARG A 203 24.29 -4.04 -12.16
C ARG A 203 22.78 -4.14 -12.05
N ARG A 204 22.29 -5.08 -11.25
CA ARG A 204 20.87 -5.31 -10.97
C ARG A 204 20.31 -4.19 -10.10
N THR A 205 19.00 -3.98 -10.13
CA THR A 205 18.36 -2.89 -9.38
C THR A 205 18.42 -3.14 -7.87
N LYS A 206 18.34 -2.07 -7.05
CA LYS A 206 18.25 -2.18 -5.58
C LYS A 206 17.06 -3.04 -5.16
N LEU A 207 15.93 -2.92 -5.87
CA LEU A 207 14.72 -3.71 -5.61
C LEU A 207 14.92 -5.19 -5.93
N GLU A 208 15.44 -5.55 -7.12
CA GLU A 208 15.70 -6.96 -7.48
C GLU A 208 16.65 -7.63 -6.48
N SER A 209 17.71 -6.92 -6.07
CA SER A 209 18.71 -7.44 -5.13
C SER A 209 18.11 -7.62 -3.73
N PHE A 210 17.28 -6.67 -3.30
CA PHE A 210 16.56 -6.76 -2.02
C PHE A 210 15.52 -7.88 -2.01
N SER A 211 14.73 -8.03 -3.07
CA SER A 211 13.75 -9.11 -3.21
C SER A 211 14.43 -10.48 -3.22
N ALA A 212 15.56 -10.62 -3.93
CA ALA A 212 16.35 -11.85 -3.93
C ALA A 212 16.92 -12.19 -2.54
N PHE A 213 17.37 -11.17 -1.80
CA PHE A 213 17.87 -11.32 -0.43
C PHE A 213 16.77 -11.84 0.50
N LEU A 214 15.60 -11.22 0.50
CA LEU A 214 14.44 -11.66 1.28
C LEU A 214 13.99 -13.07 0.89
N TRP A 215 13.98 -13.39 -0.42
CA TRP A 215 13.56 -14.71 -0.88
C TRP A 215 14.47 -15.82 -0.36
N LYS A 216 15.78 -15.54 -0.30
CA LYS A 216 16.76 -16.45 0.29
C LYS A 216 16.55 -16.63 1.79
N LEU A 217 16.20 -15.58 2.54
CA LEU A 217 15.89 -15.69 3.98
C LEU A 217 14.63 -16.52 4.23
N VAL A 218 13.56 -16.28 3.49
CA VAL A 218 12.31 -17.06 3.57
C VAL A 218 12.56 -18.54 3.23
N ALA A 219 13.38 -18.82 2.20
CA ALA A 219 13.75 -20.18 1.84
C ALA A 219 14.62 -20.87 2.91
N LYS A 220 15.58 -20.14 3.51
CA LYS A 220 16.38 -20.67 4.63
C LYS A 220 15.51 -21.04 5.82
N HIS A 221 14.55 -20.20 6.20
CA HIS A 221 13.61 -20.53 7.26
C HIS A 221 12.81 -21.79 6.93
N ALA A 222 12.26 -21.89 5.71
CA ALA A 222 11.50 -23.06 5.28
C ALA A 222 12.32 -24.35 5.22
N ALA A 223 13.64 -24.26 5.01
CA ALA A 223 14.54 -25.41 5.06
C ALA A 223 14.73 -25.97 6.49
N THR A 224 14.33 -25.21 7.53
CA THR A 224 14.35 -25.65 8.93
C THR A 224 13.05 -26.33 9.36
N ASP A 225 12.00 -26.32 8.51
CA ASP A 225 10.72 -26.92 8.85
C ASP A 225 10.80 -28.46 8.91
N PRO A 226 10.12 -29.12 9.87
CA PRO A 226 10.11 -30.58 9.99
C PRO A 226 9.53 -31.29 8.75
N VAL A 227 8.63 -30.62 8.04
CA VAL A 227 8.06 -31.07 6.77
C VAL A 227 8.48 -30.05 5.70
N PRO A 228 9.68 -30.21 5.11
CA PRO A 228 10.24 -29.19 4.23
C PRO A 228 9.40 -29.09 2.96
N SER A 229 8.96 -27.87 2.69
CA SER A 229 8.44 -27.54 1.37
C SER A 229 9.52 -27.75 0.31
N LYS A 230 9.13 -28.18 -0.89
CA LYS A 230 10.10 -28.37 -1.98
C LYS A 230 10.43 -27.06 -2.69
N ASN A 231 9.46 -26.15 -2.77
CA ASN A 231 9.54 -24.95 -3.60
C ASN A 231 9.16 -23.70 -2.81
N SER A 232 9.67 -22.55 -3.24
CA SER A 232 9.22 -21.22 -2.80
C SER A 232 8.98 -20.34 -4.01
N LYS A 233 8.09 -19.35 -3.89
CA LYS A 233 7.74 -18.40 -4.96
C LYS A 233 7.98 -16.96 -4.53
N LEU A 234 8.43 -16.13 -5.47
CA LEU A 234 8.54 -14.69 -5.32
C LEU A 234 7.85 -14.00 -6.49
N GLY A 235 6.94 -13.09 -6.19
CA GLY A 235 6.33 -12.20 -7.16
C GLY A 235 6.77 -10.76 -6.96
N ILE A 236 6.75 -9.98 -8.03
CA ILE A 236 7.07 -8.55 -7.97
C ILE A 236 5.98 -7.78 -8.70
N VAL A 237 5.43 -6.76 -8.05
CA VAL A 237 4.45 -5.87 -8.68
C VAL A 237 5.17 -4.96 -9.67
N VAL A 238 4.66 -4.93 -10.90
CA VAL A 238 5.15 -4.10 -12.00
C VAL A 238 4.08 -3.06 -12.35
N ASP A 239 4.46 -1.79 -12.28
CA ASP A 239 3.65 -0.67 -12.78
C ASP A 239 3.73 -0.60 -14.32
N GLY A 240 2.59 -0.72 -14.97
CA GLY A 240 2.44 -0.70 -16.41
C GLY A 240 2.28 0.70 -17.01
N ARG A 241 2.05 1.75 -16.22
CA ARG A 241 1.72 3.09 -16.75
C ARG A 241 2.73 3.58 -17.79
N ARG A 242 4.02 3.50 -17.47
CA ARG A 242 5.10 3.90 -18.40
C ARG A 242 5.28 3.00 -19.62
N ARG A 243 4.55 1.88 -19.70
CA ARG A 243 4.66 0.85 -20.74
C ARG A 243 3.49 0.88 -21.70
N VAL A 244 2.28 1.00 -21.16
CA VAL A 244 1.05 1.00 -21.98
C VAL A 244 0.52 2.39 -22.28
N MET A 245 0.85 3.41 -21.49
CA MET A 245 0.33 4.76 -21.67
C MET A 245 1.29 5.66 -22.44
N GLU A 246 0.75 6.54 -23.28
CA GLU A 246 1.51 7.58 -23.97
C GLU A 246 2.05 8.60 -22.97
N GLN A 247 3.29 9.06 -23.18
CA GLN A 247 4.08 9.76 -22.14
C GLN A 247 3.53 11.11 -21.70
N GLU A 248 2.60 11.73 -22.44
CA GLU A 248 2.33 13.15 -22.25
C GLU A 248 1.39 13.49 -21.08
N LYS A 249 0.55 12.58 -20.56
CA LYS A 249 -0.35 12.87 -19.41
C LYS A 249 -0.66 11.64 -18.58
N ASN A 250 0.22 11.26 -17.67
CA ASN A 250 0.02 10.08 -16.81
C ASN A 250 -0.87 10.39 -15.58
N THR A 251 -2.09 10.88 -15.83
CA THR A 251 -3.09 11.24 -14.82
C THR A 251 -4.13 10.14 -14.59
N TYR A 252 -3.92 8.94 -15.16
CA TYR A 252 -4.87 7.85 -15.04
C TYR A 252 -5.02 7.39 -13.59
N PHE A 253 -6.28 7.38 -13.16
CA PHE A 253 -6.72 6.94 -11.86
C PHE A 253 -7.38 5.55 -11.99
N GLY A 254 -6.80 4.54 -11.37
CA GLY A 254 -7.18 3.13 -11.53
C GLY A 254 -6.00 2.21 -11.31
N ASN A 255 -6.15 0.90 -11.53
CA ASN A 255 -5.03 -0.03 -11.45
C ASN A 255 -4.33 -0.19 -12.81
N VAL A 256 -2.99 -0.16 -12.80
CA VAL A 256 -2.17 -0.52 -13.97
C VAL A 256 -1.04 -1.45 -13.54
N LEU A 257 -1.42 -2.61 -12.98
CA LEU A 257 -0.47 -3.51 -12.34
C LEU A 257 -0.38 -4.85 -13.08
N SER A 258 0.82 -5.43 -13.05
CA SER A 258 1.03 -6.86 -13.32
C SER A 258 1.86 -7.47 -12.19
N ILE A 259 1.67 -8.76 -11.91
CA ILE A 259 2.35 -9.46 -10.81
C ILE A 259 3.04 -10.72 -11.37
N PRO A 260 4.11 -10.57 -12.18
CA PRO A 260 4.95 -11.68 -12.57
C PRO A 260 5.60 -12.33 -11.34
N PHE A 261 5.83 -13.64 -11.44
CA PHE A 261 6.46 -14.40 -10.37
C PHE A 261 7.34 -15.53 -10.89
N GLY A 262 8.33 -15.90 -10.09
CA GLY A 262 9.18 -17.07 -10.28
C GLY A 262 9.05 -18.05 -9.12
N GLY A 263 9.21 -19.34 -9.42
CA GLY A 263 9.32 -20.41 -8.42
C GLY A 263 10.69 -21.07 -8.51
N GLN A 264 11.26 -21.44 -7.37
CA GLN A 264 12.52 -22.20 -7.29
C GLN A 264 12.50 -23.20 -6.14
N LYS A 265 13.35 -24.22 -6.25
CA LYS A 265 13.58 -25.17 -5.17
C LYS A 265 14.21 -24.47 -3.98
N ILE A 266 13.77 -24.82 -2.78
CA ILE A 266 14.33 -24.26 -1.54
C ILE A 266 15.83 -24.53 -1.44
N ASP A 267 16.29 -25.75 -1.77
CA ASP A 267 17.71 -26.10 -1.76
C ASP A 267 18.56 -25.21 -2.69
N ASP A 268 18.04 -24.87 -3.87
CA ASP A 268 18.74 -24.00 -4.81
C ASP A 268 18.82 -22.56 -4.27
N LEU A 269 17.73 -22.05 -3.70
CA LEU A 269 17.69 -20.73 -3.08
C LEU A 269 18.66 -20.63 -1.90
N VAL A 270 18.75 -21.66 -1.06
CA VAL A 270 19.63 -21.71 0.11
C VAL A 270 21.09 -21.82 -0.28
N ASN A 271 21.44 -22.71 -1.22
CA ASN A 271 22.85 -23.06 -1.48
C ASN A 271 23.52 -22.17 -2.54
N LYS A 272 22.79 -21.60 -3.49
CA LYS A 272 23.38 -20.76 -4.55
C LYS A 272 23.68 -19.34 -4.07
N PRO A 273 24.68 -18.64 -4.66
CA PRO A 273 25.01 -17.28 -4.26
C PRO A 273 23.85 -16.31 -4.51
N LEU A 274 23.80 -15.21 -3.74
CA LEU A 274 22.75 -14.18 -3.89
C LEU A 274 22.66 -13.65 -5.32
N SER A 275 23.80 -13.48 -6.00
CA SER A 275 23.86 -13.06 -7.41
C SER A 275 23.07 -13.97 -8.35
N TRP A 276 23.07 -15.28 -8.09
CA TRP A 276 22.28 -16.24 -8.86
C TRP A 276 20.78 -16.05 -8.61
N VAL A 277 20.37 -15.86 -7.35
CA VAL A 277 18.96 -15.61 -7.01
C VAL A 277 18.49 -14.30 -7.64
N THR A 278 19.30 -13.24 -7.59
CA THR A 278 19.01 -11.98 -8.27
C THR A 278 18.87 -12.14 -9.78
N GLU A 279 19.65 -13.03 -10.41
CA GLU A 279 19.50 -13.35 -11.83
C GLU A 279 18.19 -14.09 -12.13
N VAL A 280 17.75 -14.99 -11.24
CA VAL A 280 16.42 -15.61 -11.35
C VAL A 280 15.33 -14.54 -11.31
N VAL A 281 15.43 -13.61 -10.36
CA VAL A 281 14.47 -12.50 -10.22
C VAL A 281 14.41 -11.67 -11.50
N HIS A 282 15.58 -11.29 -12.01
CA HIS A 282 15.68 -10.53 -13.25
C HIS A 282 15.03 -11.25 -14.44
N ARG A 283 15.30 -12.54 -14.62
CA ARG A 283 14.81 -13.30 -15.77
C ARG A 283 13.30 -13.39 -15.84
N PHE A 284 12.61 -13.61 -14.71
CA PHE A 284 11.13 -13.66 -14.74
C PHE A 284 10.52 -12.26 -14.87
N LEU A 285 11.23 -11.21 -14.45
CA LEU A 285 10.78 -9.83 -14.62
C LEU A 285 10.95 -9.34 -16.07
N GLU A 286 12.05 -9.70 -16.72
CA GLU A 286 12.43 -9.18 -18.04
C GLU A 286 11.32 -9.36 -19.09
N SER A 287 10.64 -10.51 -19.09
CA SER A 287 9.52 -10.80 -19.99
C SER A 287 8.23 -10.05 -19.65
N SER A 288 8.12 -9.51 -18.44
CA SER A 288 6.88 -8.95 -17.89
C SER A 288 6.92 -7.44 -17.69
N VAL A 289 7.97 -6.80 -18.21
CA VAL A 289 8.17 -5.35 -18.18
C VAL A 289 8.05 -4.71 -19.57
N THR A 290 7.24 -5.28 -20.45
CA THR A 290 7.02 -4.82 -21.83
C THR A 290 5.58 -4.32 -22.05
N LYS A 291 5.33 -3.55 -23.12
CA LYS A 291 3.97 -3.12 -23.48
C LYS A 291 3.12 -4.33 -23.88
N GLU A 292 3.71 -5.25 -24.64
CA GLU A 292 3.10 -6.46 -25.15
C GLU A 292 2.62 -7.37 -24.03
N HIS A 293 3.39 -7.49 -22.93
CA HIS A 293 2.97 -8.26 -21.75
C HIS A 293 1.65 -7.73 -21.16
N PHE A 294 1.51 -6.41 -21.01
CA PHE A 294 0.28 -5.83 -20.47
C PHE A 294 -0.90 -5.95 -21.44
N LEU A 295 -0.68 -5.78 -22.74
CA LEU A 295 -1.74 -5.99 -23.74
C LEU A 295 -2.22 -7.45 -23.75
N ASN A 296 -1.29 -8.41 -23.73
CA ASN A 296 -1.62 -9.83 -23.64
C ASN A 296 -2.35 -10.17 -22.34
N LEU A 297 -1.98 -9.52 -21.22
CA LEU A 297 -2.68 -9.69 -19.95
C LEU A 297 -4.12 -9.16 -20.03
N ILE A 298 -4.33 -7.99 -20.65
CA ILE A 298 -5.66 -7.42 -20.89
C ILE A 298 -6.52 -8.37 -21.72
N ASP A 299 -6.00 -8.90 -22.83
CA ASP A 299 -6.71 -9.86 -23.68
C ASP A 299 -7.01 -11.18 -22.93
N TRP A 300 -6.06 -11.65 -22.13
CA TRP A 300 -6.22 -12.86 -21.33
C TRP A 300 -7.35 -12.71 -20.29
N VAL A 301 -7.48 -11.55 -19.67
CA VAL A 301 -8.58 -11.27 -18.73
C VAL A 301 -9.90 -11.17 -19.48
N GLU A 302 -9.93 -10.45 -20.61
CA GLU A 302 -11.13 -10.25 -21.42
C GLU A 302 -11.79 -11.59 -21.80
N THR A 303 -10.98 -12.56 -22.24
CA THR A 303 -11.46 -13.92 -22.60
C THR A 303 -12.02 -14.74 -21.44
N ARG A 304 -11.92 -14.27 -20.20
CA ARG A 304 -12.38 -14.96 -18.98
C ARG A 304 -13.51 -14.23 -18.26
N ARG A 305 -13.83 -13.00 -18.68
CA ARG A 305 -14.95 -12.25 -18.10
C ARG A 305 -16.27 -13.04 -18.25
N PRO A 306 -17.17 -12.99 -17.25
CA PRO A 306 -17.11 -12.20 -16.02
C PRO A 306 -16.41 -12.91 -14.84
N THR A 307 -15.73 -14.04 -15.08
CA THR A 307 -15.12 -14.83 -13.99
C THR A 307 -13.94 -14.08 -13.40
N PRO A 308 -13.93 -13.82 -12.06
CA PRO A 308 -12.80 -13.18 -11.42
C PRO A 308 -11.52 -13.98 -11.64
N THR A 309 -10.43 -13.28 -11.91
CA THR A 309 -9.11 -13.90 -12.06
C THR A 309 -8.14 -13.28 -11.06
N VAL A 310 -7.15 -14.04 -10.64
CA VAL A 310 -6.13 -13.57 -9.69
C VAL A 310 -4.78 -14.13 -10.10
N SER A 311 -3.70 -13.40 -9.81
CA SER A 311 -2.35 -13.91 -10.07
C SER A 311 -2.13 -15.22 -9.34
N ARG A 312 -1.60 -16.22 -10.04
CA ARG A 312 -1.36 -17.58 -9.53
C ARG A 312 -0.40 -17.63 -8.34
N ILE A 313 0.36 -16.55 -8.06
CA ILE A 313 1.15 -16.46 -6.84
C ILE A 313 0.30 -16.45 -5.57
N TYR A 314 -0.94 -15.94 -5.66
CA TYR A 314 -1.88 -15.93 -4.54
C TYR A 314 -2.64 -17.26 -4.40
N SER A 315 -2.44 -18.21 -5.31
CA SER A 315 -3.02 -19.54 -5.26
C SER A 315 -2.08 -20.52 -4.56
N THR A 316 -2.64 -21.44 -3.77
CA THR A 316 -1.88 -22.52 -3.11
C THR A 316 -2.22 -23.88 -3.72
N GLY A 317 -1.23 -24.56 -4.29
CA GLY A 317 -1.26 -25.96 -4.67
C GLY A 317 -0.66 -26.88 -3.60
N SER A 318 -0.91 -28.19 -3.72
CA SER A 318 -0.46 -29.21 -2.74
C SER A 318 1.05 -29.39 -2.63
N GLU A 319 1.83 -28.92 -3.61
CA GLU A 319 3.31 -28.95 -3.59
C GLU A 319 3.95 -27.57 -3.42
N ASP A 320 3.14 -26.53 -3.16
CA ASP A 320 3.62 -25.17 -2.99
C ASP A 320 4.14 -24.94 -1.56
N GLY A 321 5.32 -24.34 -1.44
CA GLY A 321 5.82 -23.81 -0.18
C GLY A 321 5.60 -22.30 -0.05
N PRO A 322 6.40 -21.61 0.78
CA PRO A 322 6.16 -20.21 1.10
C PRO A 322 6.26 -19.32 -0.15
N ALA A 323 5.30 -18.41 -0.28
CA ALA A 323 5.24 -17.43 -1.35
C ALA A 323 5.09 -16.03 -0.75
N PHE A 324 5.68 -15.02 -1.40
CA PHE A 324 5.39 -13.63 -1.08
C PHE A 324 5.54 -12.72 -2.30
N VAL A 325 4.86 -11.58 -2.26
CA VAL A 325 4.90 -10.55 -3.29
C VAL A 325 5.63 -9.32 -2.78
N VAL A 326 6.55 -8.77 -3.58
CA VAL A 326 7.21 -7.49 -3.29
C VAL A 326 6.59 -6.40 -4.16
N SER A 327 6.09 -5.34 -3.54
CA SER A 327 5.61 -4.14 -4.23
C SER A 327 6.50 -2.95 -3.91
N SER A 328 6.98 -2.25 -4.93
CA SER A 328 7.85 -1.10 -4.74
C SER A 328 7.05 0.13 -4.33
N GLY A 329 7.03 0.44 -3.04
CA GLY A 329 6.46 1.67 -2.48
C GLY A 329 7.36 2.90 -2.63
N ARG A 330 8.32 2.92 -3.56
CA ARG A 330 9.29 4.03 -3.74
C ARG A 330 8.67 5.40 -4.01
N SER A 331 7.44 5.43 -4.51
CA SER A 331 6.64 6.64 -4.73
C SER A 331 5.72 6.99 -3.56
N PHE A 332 5.82 6.27 -2.43
CA PHE A 332 5.01 6.56 -1.25
C PHE A 332 5.30 7.98 -0.74
N PRO A 333 4.28 8.86 -0.68
CA PRO A 333 4.47 10.30 -0.56
C PRO A 333 4.63 10.74 0.90
N VAL A 334 5.38 9.98 1.72
CA VAL A 334 5.43 10.20 3.17
C VAL A 334 5.78 11.62 3.56
N THR A 335 6.66 12.32 2.84
CA THR A 335 7.01 13.72 3.11
C THR A 335 6.11 14.75 2.42
N GLN A 336 5.35 14.34 1.41
CA GLN A 336 4.51 15.22 0.58
C GLN A 336 3.10 15.39 1.14
N VAL A 337 2.59 14.40 1.88
CA VAL A 337 1.28 14.46 2.55
C VAL A 337 1.37 15.31 3.81
N ASP A 338 1.65 16.60 3.64
CA ASP A 338 1.65 17.60 4.71
C ASP A 338 0.41 18.47 4.58
N PHE A 339 -0.48 18.39 5.57
CA PHE A 339 -1.75 19.12 5.62
C PHE A 339 -1.61 20.56 6.18
N GLY A 340 -0.40 21.12 6.14
CA GLY A 340 -0.04 22.37 6.82
C GLY A 340 0.38 22.15 8.28
N TRP A 341 0.60 20.90 8.69
CA TRP A 341 1.01 20.52 10.06
C TRP A 341 2.49 20.19 10.14
N GLY A 342 3.19 20.23 9.01
CA GLY A 342 4.48 19.62 8.80
C GLY A 342 4.35 18.17 8.29
N SER A 343 5.43 17.63 7.75
CA SER A 343 5.46 16.27 7.24
C SER A 343 5.17 15.22 8.34
N PRO A 344 4.51 14.10 7.97
CA PRO A 344 4.38 12.93 8.84
C PRO A 344 5.72 12.48 9.40
N VAL A 345 5.74 12.11 10.68
CA VAL A 345 6.90 11.45 11.27
C VAL A 345 6.95 9.96 10.93
N PHE A 346 5.81 9.37 10.60
CA PHE A 346 5.70 7.99 10.13
C PHE A 346 4.54 7.91 9.14
N GLY A 347 4.67 7.07 8.12
CA GLY A 347 3.52 6.66 7.32
C GLY A 347 3.76 5.30 6.72
N SER A 348 2.72 4.47 6.62
CA SER A 348 2.81 3.12 6.07
C SER A 348 1.48 2.70 5.46
N TYR A 349 1.55 1.82 4.47
CA TYR A 349 0.40 0.98 4.13
C TYR A 349 0.23 -0.13 5.18
N HIS A 350 -1.01 -0.57 5.36
CA HIS A 350 -1.39 -1.74 6.13
C HIS A 350 -2.55 -2.41 5.41
N PHE A 351 -2.44 -3.70 5.14
CA PHE A 351 -3.51 -4.46 4.52
C PHE A 351 -3.40 -5.89 5.03
N PRO A 352 -4.22 -6.28 6.02
CA PRO A 352 -4.21 -7.64 6.52
C PRO A 352 -4.79 -8.54 5.43
N TRP A 353 -3.89 -9.12 4.64
CA TRP A 353 -4.21 -10.06 3.59
C TRP A 353 -4.52 -11.43 4.22
N GLY A 354 -5.71 -11.95 3.96
CA GLY A 354 -6.16 -13.25 4.49
C GLY A 354 -5.67 -14.47 3.70
N GLY A 355 -4.89 -14.27 2.62
CA GLY A 355 -4.33 -15.37 1.86
C GLY A 355 -2.97 -15.84 2.40
N ASN A 356 -2.49 -16.96 1.87
CA ASN A 356 -1.27 -17.63 2.38
C ASN A 356 0.03 -17.00 1.88
N ALA A 357 -0.01 -16.21 0.79
CA ALA A 357 1.16 -15.51 0.29
C ALA A 357 1.43 -14.26 1.14
N GLY A 358 2.68 -14.09 1.56
CA GLY A 358 3.12 -12.89 2.24
C GLY A 358 3.19 -11.68 1.31
N TYR A 359 3.41 -10.50 1.89
CA TYR A 359 3.58 -9.26 1.12
C TYR A 359 4.66 -8.40 1.74
N VAL A 360 5.46 -7.76 0.89
CA VAL A 360 6.54 -6.87 1.29
C VAL A 360 6.46 -5.56 0.52
N MET A 361 6.54 -4.43 1.22
CA MET A 361 6.55 -3.10 0.60
C MET A 361 7.68 -2.23 1.16
N PRO A 362 8.85 -2.14 0.48
CA PRO A 362 9.83 -1.11 0.77
C PRO A 362 9.32 0.27 0.34
N MET A 363 9.35 1.23 1.25
CA MET A 363 8.93 2.62 1.10
C MET A 363 10.04 3.57 1.56
N PRO A 364 10.09 4.82 1.08
CA PRO A 364 10.99 5.84 1.63
C PRO A 364 10.74 6.07 3.12
N SER A 365 11.82 6.26 3.88
CA SER A 365 11.75 6.75 5.25
C SER A 365 11.37 8.24 5.29
N SER A 366 10.67 8.65 6.34
CA SER A 366 10.39 10.06 6.68
C SER A 366 11.60 10.78 7.31
N VAL A 367 12.64 10.04 7.71
CA VAL A 367 13.71 10.55 8.58
C VAL A 367 15.02 10.76 7.84
N GLU A 368 15.52 9.73 7.16
CA GLU A 368 16.83 9.72 6.51
C GLU A 368 16.68 9.49 5.01
N ASP A 369 17.31 10.36 4.22
CA ASP A 369 17.25 10.26 2.77
C ASP A 369 18.02 9.02 2.29
N GLY A 370 17.36 8.19 1.47
CA GLY A 370 17.91 6.95 0.92
C GLY A 370 17.59 5.67 1.72
N ASP A 371 17.17 5.80 2.97
CA ASP A 371 16.70 4.68 3.79
C ASP A 371 15.33 4.18 3.35
N TRP A 372 15.10 2.88 3.57
CA TRP A 372 13.80 2.25 3.34
C TRP A 372 13.17 1.85 4.66
N MET A 373 11.92 2.27 4.85
CA MET A 373 11.01 1.61 5.78
C MET A 373 10.33 0.47 5.03
N VAL A 374 10.40 -0.75 5.56
CA VAL A 374 9.91 -1.95 4.88
C VAL A 374 8.76 -2.54 5.65
N TYR A 375 7.56 -2.48 5.08
CA TYR A 375 6.41 -3.21 5.57
C TYR A 375 6.54 -4.70 5.21
N LEU A 376 6.44 -5.59 6.19
CA LEU A 376 6.54 -7.04 6.05
C LEU A 376 5.29 -7.72 6.61
N HIS A 377 4.45 -8.28 5.73
CA HIS A 377 3.34 -9.18 6.09
C HIS A 377 3.77 -10.62 5.81
N LEU A 378 4.37 -11.27 6.81
CA LEU A 378 4.95 -12.62 6.75
C LEU A 378 4.53 -13.42 7.99
N THR A 379 4.82 -14.74 8.02
CA THR A 379 4.52 -15.53 9.23
C THR A 379 5.40 -15.11 10.39
N LYS A 380 4.93 -15.31 11.64
CA LYS A 380 5.71 -14.99 12.85
C LYS A 380 7.09 -15.67 12.86
N GLY A 381 7.16 -16.92 12.38
CA GLY A 381 8.42 -17.65 12.26
C GLY A 381 9.39 -17.01 11.26
N GLN A 382 8.87 -16.58 10.10
CA GLN A 382 9.66 -15.88 9.08
C GLN A 382 10.18 -14.54 9.59
N LEU A 383 9.35 -13.74 10.26
CA LEU A 383 9.74 -12.44 10.80
C LEU A 383 10.87 -12.60 11.83
N LYS A 384 10.69 -13.49 12.82
CA LYS A 384 11.71 -13.77 13.83
C LYS A 384 13.04 -14.23 13.20
N PHE A 385 12.97 -15.12 12.21
CA PHE A 385 14.16 -15.59 11.52
C PHE A 385 14.89 -14.47 10.75
N ILE A 386 14.14 -13.55 10.12
CA ILE A 386 14.71 -12.39 9.42
C ILE A 386 15.44 -11.47 10.41
N GLU A 387 14.86 -11.23 11.58
CA GLU A 387 15.48 -10.38 12.61
C GLU A 387 16.80 -10.96 13.12
N GLU A 388 16.84 -12.27 13.34
CA GLU A 388 18.04 -12.97 13.81
C GLU A 388 19.13 -12.98 12.73
N GLU A 389 18.80 -13.35 11.49
CA GLU A 389 19.79 -13.57 10.42
C GLU A 389 20.18 -12.29 9.64
N ALA A 390 19.35 -11.25 9.71
CA ALA A 390 19.51 -10.03 8.91
C ALA A 390 19.50 -8.74 9.73
N SER A 391 19.79 -8.79 11.04
CA SER A 391 19.86 -7.61 11.93
C SER A 391 20.78 -6.48 11.45
N GLN A 392 21.80 -6.81 10.64
CA GLN A 392 22.69 -5.84 10.00
C GLN A 392 22.07 -5.09 8.82
N VAL A 393 20.99 -5.60 8.23
CA VAL A 393 20.29 -5.03 7.06
C VAL A 393 18.90 -4.52 7.42
N LEU A 394 18.15 -5.29 8.22
CA LEU A 394 16.79 -4.99 8.64
C LEU A 394 16.77 -4.86 10.16
N LYS A 395 16.44 -3.67 10.64
CA LYS A 395 16.31 -3.38 12.07
C LYS A 395 14.84 -3.09 12.38
N PRO A 396 14.31 -3.59 13.51
CA PRO A 396 13.03 -3.16 14.03
C PRO A 396 12.98 -1.63 14.11
N ILE A 397 11.86 -1.05 13.67
CA ILE A 397 11.66 0.39 13.76
C ILE A 397 11.43 0.79 15.22
N ASP A 398 12.02 1.91 15.64
CA ASP A 398 11.86 2.43 17.00
C ASP A 398 11.67 3.95 17.02
N ASN A 399 11.32 4.46 18.20
CA ASN A 399 11.11 5.89 18.42
C ASN A 399 12.37 6.73 18.24
N ASN A 400 13.56 6.16 18.46
CA ASN A 400 14.82 6.89 18.32
C ASN A 400 15.09 7.19 16.85
N TYR A 401 14.92 6.19 15.97
CA TYR A 401 15.00 6.36 14.53
C TYR A 401 13.97 7.38 14.06
N LEU A 402 12.70 7.22 14.47
CA LEU A 402 11.61 8.12 14.07
C LEU A 402 11.68 9.53 14.67
N LYS A 403 12.61 9.78 15.61
CA LYS A 403 12.78 11.05 16.33
C LYS A 403 11.48 11.50 17.02
N ILE A 404 10.76 10.56 17.65
CA ILE A 404 9.50 10.79 18.37
C ILE A 404 9.75 10.80 19.88
#